data_AF-A0A430Q128-F1
#
_entry.id   AF-A0A430Q128-F1
#
_cell.length_a   1.000
_cell.length_b   1.000
_cell.length_c   1.000
_cell.angle_alpha   90.00
_cell.angle_beta   90.00
_cell.angle_gamma   90.00
#
_symmetry.space_group_name_H-M   'P 1'
#
loop_
_entity.id
_entity.type
_entity.pdbx_description
1 polymer ?
#
loop_
_entity_poly.entity_id
_entity_poly.type
_entity_poly.pdbx_seq_one_letter_code
_entity_poly.pdbx_strand_id
1 'polypeptide(L)'
;IVVFLSLRNYLFCFMYFISSVWCQLITRLQQRLSLILIPVDNFLPISDVVNHPDPSSSSFSSATSTLTDYSSSFFTSPCIELVTEVESKFWVKVHDVLTFLKYPWDSTSGMNKSSDFTNENSCTFIWASHRSGFTHLYLIQCSWPKTSINNNNNGNTFTHEQTATLIQAKQIFVDQLTDGDWEVTGNQIWLDEDNKFVYFEGFREHPLLKHIYSVSYGNQSDRGPLNCLTLDLPIDNNDTRVMKSIQNAHNSSSSSLSMNSNIECTLDPLFHNSCLLMKPYPLSYELNTFNIQSGIMILESSSLDKLVGIQICQVIIENNENNINNSTSITVNKHRKPILQHIAWLRKHVWHYNAFNGFYPTNPPLVLRCDIFNNLDRMLTLQNNNNDECINDHISSSISVAYSSNYIEFSNSQSILYGQLFVPNCNHSRLLPVSSVDGVSVAGYPTLHFVYGGPGIQLVRGSYSRSVFAHAQLFCHFGYAGQVELDDHVAFLKYAAKATGLIDLSRVAIMGYSFGGYMSLMAAMLYHDVYKAAIAISPVVDWTLYDTAYTERYIGLPKDNPDAYCKGNVMNYVSNMPSNKYHLFIFHGGQDENVHFLHTSSLIEKLDACGKPHHFQVNSYIIMIK
;
A
#
# COMPACT_ATOMS: atom_id res chain seq x y z
N ILE A 1 -21.57 4.86 -17.71
CA ILE A 1 -21.69 3.91 -18.85
C ILE A 1 -20.77 2.74 -18.54
N VAL A 2 -21.31 1.55 -18.27
CA VAL A 2 -20.51 0.34 -18.07
C VAL A 2 -20.43 -0.34 -19.43
N VAL A 3 -19.28 -0.28 -20.08
CA VAL A 3 -19.06 -0.94 -21.36
C VAL A 3 -18.70 -2.39 -21.07
N PHE A 4 -19.58 -3.33 -21.40
CA PHE A 4 -19.24 -4.75 -21.41
C PHE A 4 -18.48 -5.08 -22.70
N LEU A 5 -17.15 -5.07 -22.65
CA LEU A 5 -16.34 -5.74 -23.66
C LEU A 5 -16.20 -7.21 -23.25
N SER A 6 -16.57 -8.12 -24.14
CA SER A 6 -16.30 -9.56 -24.02
C SER A 6 -14.79 -9.78 -24.06
N LEU A 7 -14.12 -9.62 -22.92
CA LEU A 7 -12.70 -9.87 -22.81
C LEU A 7 -12.46 -10.64 -21.52
N ARG A 8 -11.56 -11.63 -21.60
CA ARG A 8 -10.96 -12.35 -20.45
C ARG A 8 -10.07 -11.45 -19.59
N ASN A 9 -10.35 -10.14 -19.53
CA ASN A 9 -9.53 -9.05 -19.00
C ASN A 9 -10.40 -8.14 -18.12
N TYR A 10 -9.78 -7.38 -17.20
CA TYR A 10 -10.49 -6.45 -16.33
C TYR A 10 -10.50 -5.03 -16.93
N LEU A 11 -11.61 -4.31 -16.73
CA LEU A 11 -11.90 -3.00 -17.33
C LEU A 11 -12.22 -1.98 -16.23
N PHE A 12 -11.52 -0.84 -16.22
CA PHE A 12 -11.85 0.32 -15.37
C PHE A 12 -12.13 1.55 -16.24
N CYS A 13 -13.32 2.12 -16.15
CA CYS A 13 -13.77 3.26 -16.98
C CYS A 13 -14.13 4.46 -16.11
N PHE A 14 -13.68 5.65 -16.51
CA PHE A 14 -14.05 6.92 -15.89
C PHE A 14 -14.24 7.98 -16.98
N MET A 15 -15.05 8.99 -16.69
CA MET A 15 -15.60 9.92 -17.69
C MET A 15 -14.95 11.31 -17.60
N TYR A 16 -14.97 12.02 -18.74
CA TYR A 16 -14.71 13.45 -18.97
C TYR A 16 -13.27 13.88 -19.33
N PHE A 17 -12.87 13.59 -20.57
CA PHE A 17 -12.20 14.59 -21.42
C PHE A 17 -13.18 14.92 -22.57
N ILE A 18 -13.29 16.19 -22.99
CA ILE A 18 -14.48 16.80 -23.64
C ILE A 18 -15.01 16.08 -24.91
N SER A 19 -14.26 15.15 -25.51
CA SER A 19 -14.66 14.36 -26.69
C SER A 19 -14.37 12.85 -26.59
N SER A 20 -13.93 12.33 -25.45
CA SER A 20 -13.54 10.91 -25.31
C SER A 20 -13.77 10.37 -23.89
N VAL A 21 -14.06 9.07 -23.81
CA VAL A 21 -14.06 8.30 -22.58
C VAL A 21 -12.69 7.68 -22.40
N TRP A 22 -12.07 7.81 -21.23
CA TRP A 22 -10.79 7.15 -20.96
C TRP A 22 -11.00 5.84 -20.21
N CYS A 23 -10.10 4.89 -20.43
CA CYS A 23 -10.15 3.58 -19.80
C CYS A 23 -8.75 3.04 -19.48
N GLN A 24 -8.62 2.45 -18.29
CA GLN A 24 -7.48 1.64 -17.87
C GLN A 24 -7.78 0.17 -18.12
N LEU A 25 -7.09 -0.43 -19.08
CA LEU A 25 -7.20 -1.84 -19.45
C LEU A 25 -6.05 -2.64 -18.85
N ILE A 26 -6.37 -3.74 -18.18
CA ILE A 26 -5.33 -4.66 -17.67
C ILE A 26 -5.45 -6.03 -18.31
N THR A 27 -4.30 -6.61 -18.61
CA THR A 27 -4.20 -8.02 -19.00
C THR A 27 -4.63 -8.94 -17.87
N ARG A 28 -5.05 -10.17 -18.18
CA ARG A 28 -5.46 -11.18 -17.19
C ARG A 28 -4.42 -11.43 -16.08
N LEU A 29 -3.15 -11.61 -16.44
CA LEU A 29 -2.04 -11.75 -15.49
C LEU A 29 -1.65 -10.42 -14.81
N GLN A 30 -2.27 -9.33 -15.23
CA GLN A 30 -2.07 -7.99 -14.66
C GLN A 30 -0.61 -7.57 -14.73
N GLN A 31 0.05 -7.86 -15.84
CA GLN A 31 1.45 -7.48 -16.11
C GLN A 31 1.57 -6.31 -17.08
N ARG A 32 0.47 -5.95 -17.73
CA ARG A 32 0.37 -4.81 -18.62
C ARG A 32 -0.91 -4.03 -18.34
N LEU A 33 -0.75 -2.71 -18.23
CA LEU A 33 -1.78 -1.70 -18.07
C LEU A 33 -1.73 -0.74 -19.26
N SER A 34 -2.82 -0.62 -20.00
CA SER A 34 -2.95 0.27 -21.15
C SER A 34 -3.95 1.37 -20.81
N LEU A 35 -3.54 2.64 -20.97
CA LEU A 35 -4.45 3.79 -20.88
C LEU A 35 -4.91 4.13 -22.30
N ILE A 36 -6.22 4.03 -22.53
CA ILE A 36 -6.84 4.30 -23.84
C ILE A 36 -7.87 5.43 -23.74
N LEU A 37 -8.09 6.11 -24.85
CA LEU A 37 -9.22 7.00 -25.09
C LEU A 37 -10.12 6.36 -26.16
N ILE A 38 -11.43 6.43 -25.92
CA ILE A 38 -12.48 5.98 -26.81
C ILE A 38 -13.30 7.21 -27.18
N PRO A 39 -13.19 7.71 -28.42
CA PRO A 39 -13.99 8.83 -28.89
C PRO A 39 -15.48 8.59 -28.66
N VAL A 40 -16.22 9.64 -28.28
CA VAL A 40 -17.66 9.52 -28.00
C VAL A 40 -18.45 9.09 -29.25
N ASP A 41 -17.93 9.42 -30.44
CA ASP A 41 -18.50 9.03 -31.74
C ASP A 41 -18.50 7.50 -31.97
N ASN A 42 -17.73 6.73 -31.18
CA ASN A 42 -17.79 5.27 -31.21
C ASN A 42 -19.06 4.69 -30.56
N PHE A 43 -19.84 5.49 -29.82
CA PHE A 43 -21.02 5.01 -29.08
C PHE A 43 -22.31 5.36 -29.84
N LEU A 44 -23.14 4.34 -30.08
CA LEU A 44 -24.46 4.49 -30.71
C LEU A 44 -25.59 4.22 -29.70
N PRO A 45 -26.74 4.92 -29.81
CA PRO A 45 -27.93 4.58 -29.03
C PRO A 45 -28.40 3.14 -29.31
N ILE A 46 -28.82 2.43 -28.26
CA ILE A 46 -29.31 1.04 -28.37
C ILE A 46 -30.54 0.96 -29.31
N SER A 47 -31.38 1.99 -29.33
CA SER A 47 -32.55 2.08 -30.22
C SER A 47 -32.18 1.96 -31.70
N ASP A 48 -31.01 2.46 -32.06
CA ASP A 48 -30.57 2.56 -33.45
C ASP A 48 -29.99 1.22 -33.92
N VAL A 49 -29.39 0.47 -32.99
CA VAL A 49 -28.88 -0.89 -33.21
C VAL A 49 -30.03 -1.92 -33.32
N VAL A 50 -31.09 -1.76 -32.54
CA VAL A 50 -32.22 -2.72 -32.51
C VAL A 50 -33.16 -2.55 -33.70
N ASN A 51 -33.37 -1.32 -34.18
CA ASN A 51 -34.28 -1.05 -35.31
C ASN A 51 -33.59 -1.18 -36.68
N HIS A 52 -32.26 -1.10 -36.73
CA HIS A 52 -31.46 -1.34 -37.93
C HIS A 52 -30.26 -2.23 -37.58
N PRO A 53 -30.44 -3.57 -37.55
CA PRO A 53 -29.36 -4.50 -37.23
C PRO A 53 -28.24 -4.53 -38.28
N ASP A 54 -28.44 -3.87 -39.43
CA ASP A 54 -27.49 -3.78 -40.52
C ASP A 54 -27.18 -2.29 -40.80
N PRO A 55 -25.99 -1.76 -40.41
CA PRO A 55 -25.59 -0.38 -40.68
C PRO A 55 -25.40 -0.13 -42.18
N SER A 56 -25.45 -1.18 -43.00
CA SER A 56 -25.25 -1.15 -44.45
C SER A 56 -26.51 -0.84 -45.26
N SER A 57 -27.70 -0.89 -44.63
CA SER A 57 -28.97 -0.82 -45.36
C SER A 57 -29.99 0.16 -44.73
N SER A 58 -29.73 1.46 -44.79
CA SER A 58 -30.82 2.43 -44.95
C SER A 58 -30.28 3.82 -45.26
N SER A 59 -30.63 4.31 -46.43
CA SER A 59 -30.75 5.74 -46.73
C SER A 59 -31.52 6.44 -45.61
N PHE A 60 -30.84 7.31 -44.86
CA PHE A 60 -31.45 8.21 -43.88
C PHE A 60 -32.45 9.14 -44.57
N SER A 61 -33.74 8.77 -44.58
CA SER A 61 -34.82 9.70 -44.85
C SER A 61 -35.40 10.20 -43.53
N SER A 62 -35.02 11.43 -43.18
CA SER A 62 -35.83 12.41 -42.45
C SER A 62 -36.80 11.89 -41.38
N ALA A 63 -36.38 11.93 -40.11
CA ALA A 63 -37.28 12.14 -39.00
C ALA A 63 -36.76 13.32 -38.17
N THR A 64 -37.49 14.43 -38.27
CA THR A 64 -37.32 15.70 -37.59
C THR A 64 -37.34 15.55 -36.06
N SER A 65 -36.23 15.89 -35.42
CA SER A 65 -36.21 16.56 -34.11
C SER A 65 -35.06 17.56 -34.09
N THR A 66 -35.40 18.80 -33.78
CA THR A 66 -34.61 20.03 -33.88
C THR A 66 -33.33 20.01 -33.04
N LEU A 67 -32.19 19.80 -33.70
CA LEU A 67 -30.85 20.25 -33.30
C LEU A 67 -30.07 20.50 -34.60
N THR A 68 -30.35 21.63 -35.24
CA THR A 68 -29.61 22.13 -36.41
C THR A 68 -28.27 22.65 -35.92
N ASP A 69 -27.19 21.87 -36.11
CA ASP A 69 -25.81 22.34 -36.39
C ASP A 69 -24.78 21.19 -36.43
N TYR A 70 -25.08 20.08 -37.11
CA TYR A 70 -24.03 19.15 -37.55
C TYR A 70 -24.22 18.83 -39.03
N SER A 71 -23.44 19.55 -39.84
CA SER A 71 -23.24 19.26 -41.25
C SER A 71 -22.46 17.94 -41.38
N SER A 72 -22.99 17.02 -42.18
CA SER A 72 -22.27 15.99 -42.94
C SER A 72 -20.85 15.62 -42.46
N SER A 73 -20.73 14.73 -41.49
CA SER A 73 -19.47 14.07 -41.18
C SER A 73 -19.55 12.59 -41.55
N PHE A 74 -18.66 12.19 -42.44
CA PHE A 74 -18.39 10.82 -42.85
C PHE A 74 -18.29 9.91 -41.62
N PHE A 75 -18.99 8.77 -41.60
CA PHE A 75 -18.73 7.73 -40.60
C PHE A 75 -17.26 7.29 -40.73
N THR A 76 -16.43 7.74 -39.79
CA THR A 76 -15.07 7.22 -39.62
C THR A 76 -15.19 5.84 -38.99
N SER A 77 -14.36 4.89 -39.45
CA SER A 77 -14.31 3.56 -38.82
C SER A 77 -13.99 3.72 -37.32
N PRO A 78 -14.62 2.96 -36.42
CA PRO A 78 -14.41 3.11 -34.99
C PRO A 78 -12.92 2.98 -34.67
N CYS A 79 -12.38 3.88 -33.85
CA CYS A 79 -10.97 3.91 -33.49
C CYS A 79 -10.77 3.92 -31.97
N ILE A 80 -9.67 3.32 -31.51
CA ILE A 80 -9.24 3.37 -30.11
C ILE A 80 -7.89 4.08 -30.08
N GLU A 81 -7.80 5.12 -29.26
CA GLU A 81 -6.59 5.93 -29.11
C GLU A 81 -5.77 5.42 -27.92
N LEU A 82 -4.65 4.77 -28.19
CA LEU A 82 -3.75 4.29 -27.13
C LEU A 82 -2.86 5.44 -26.65
N VAL A 83 -3.03 5.88 -25.40
CA VAL A 83 -2.27 6.99 -24.80
C VAL A 83 -0.88 6.54 -24.38
N THR A 84 -0.81 5.48 -23.57
CA THR A 84 0.42 4.95 -22.99
C THR A 84 0.19 3.54 -22.45
N GLU A 85 1.26 2.79 -22.27
CA GLU A 85 1.26 1.47 -21.65
C GLU A 85 2.33 1.39 -20.57
N VAL A 86 2.02 0.64 -19.52
CA VAL A 86 2.96 0.27 -18.47
C VAL A 86 3.02 -1.24 -18.41
N GLU A 87 4.23 -1.76 -18.51
CA GLU A 87 4.54 -3.18 -18.34
C GLU A 87 5.33 -3.40 -17.06
N SER A 88 5.06 -4.51 -16.40
CA SER A 88 5.74 -4.95 -15.19
C SER A 88 6.06 -6.44 -15.30
N LYS A 89 7.27 -6.81 -14.89
CA LYS A 89 7.66 -8.24 -14.77
C LYS A 89 6.89 -8.95 -13.66
N PHE A 90 6.36 -8.20 -12.69
CA PHE A 90 5.62 -8.72 -11.54
C PHE A 90 4.13 -8.58 -11.81
N TRP A 91 3.52 -7.50 -11.32
CA TRP A 91 2.18 -7.06 -11.65
C TRP A 91 2.14 -5.53 -11.74
N VAL A 92 1.13 -5.00 -12.42
CA VAL A 92 0.81 -3.59 -12.48
C VAL A 92 -0.10 -3.20 -11.32
N LYS A 93 0.26 -2.11 -10.63
CA LYS A 93 -0.63 -1.42 -9.70
C LYS A 93 -1.50 -0.44 -10.49
N VAL A 94 -2.82 -0.66 -10.46
CA VAL A 94 -3.79 0.29 -11.02
C VAL A 94 -3.95 1.43 -10.02
N HIS A 95 -3.82 2.66 -10.51
CA HIS A 95 -3.92 3.87 -9.69
C HIS A 95 -5.11 4.72 -10.14
N ASP A 96 -5.87 5.23 -9.17
CA ASP A 96 -6.91 6.25 -9.40
C ASP A 96 -6.31 7.65 -9.63
N VAL A 97 -5.02 7.81 -9.33
CA VAL A 97 -4.26 9.04 -9.52
C VAL A 97 -3.93 9.23 -11.00
N LEU A 98 -4.89 9.73 -11.76
CA LEU A 98 -4.78 10.15 -13.15
C LEU A 98 -5.58 11.45 -13.34
N THR A 99 -4.92 12.53 -13.76
CA THR A 99 -5.58 13.83 -13.96
C THR A 99 -5.10 14.47 -15.25
N PHE A 100 -6.03 14.68 -16.19
CA PHE A 100 -5.77 15.43 -17.42
C PHE A 100 -5.78 16.93 -17.13
N LEU A 101 -4.80 17.65 -17.68
CA LEU A 101 -4.74 19.11 -17.56
C LEU A 101 -5.81 19.72 -18.46
N LYS A 102 -6.41 20.83 -18.01
CA LYS A 102 -7.36 21.60 -18.81
C LYS A 102 -6.68 22.37 -19.93
N TYR A 103 -5.45 22.82 -19.70
CA TYR A 103 -4.65 23.59 -20.66
C TYR A 103 -3.41 22.81 -21.12
N PRO A 104 -3.00 22.89 -22.40
CA PRO A 104 -1.77 22.27 -22.88
C PRO A 104 -0.57 22.77 -22.09
N TRP A 105 0.31 21.86 -21.69
CA TRP A 105 1.57 22.27 -21.07
C TRP A 105 2.46 22.96 -22.10
N ASP A 106 2.79 24.22 -21.85
CA ASP A 106 3.72 25.01 -22.67
C ASP A 106 4.97 25.31 -21.84
N SER A 107 6.10 24.80 -22.29
CA SER A 107 7.42 25.05 -21.68
C SER A 107 7.91 26.49 -21.86
N THR A 108 7.34 27.23 -22.83
CA THR A 108 7.86 28.54 -23.26
C THR A 108 7.12 29.74 -22.67
N SER A 109 5.94 29.56 -22.09
CA SER A 109 5.22 30.65 -21.40
C SER A 109 4.78 30.23 -19.99
N GLY A 110 5.30 30.92 -18.98
CA GLY A 110 4.82 30.88 -17.60
C GLY A 110 3.36 31.35 -17.40
N MET A 111 2.58 31.50 -18.48
CA MET A 111 1.17 31.85 -18.48
C MET A 111 0.38 30.81 -19.27
N ASN A 112 -0.78 30.41 -18.72
CA ASN A 112 -1.80 29.64 -19.43
C ASN A 112 -2.25 30.49 -20.62
N LYS A 113 -2.14 29.98 -21.86
CA LYS A 113 -2.79 30.65 -23.00
C LYS A 113 -4.29 30.67 -22.73
N SER A 114 -4.81 31.86 -22.45
CA SER A 114 -6.23 32.13 -22.55
C SER A 114 -6.64 31.97 -24.02
N SER A 115 -7.80 31.36 -24.22
CA SER A 115 -8.53 31.20 -25.47
C SER A 115 -7.96 30.22 -26.52
N ASP A 116 -8.85 29.30 -26.88
CA ASP A 116 -8.95 28.55 -28.13
C ASP A 116 -8.26 27.18 -28.21
N PHE A 117 -9.10 26.18 -27.95
CA PHE A 117 -8.94 24.74 -28.15
C PHE A 117 -8.86 24.40 -29.65
N THR A 118 -7.86 24.90 -30.38
CA THR A 118 -7.80 24.74 -31.86
C THR A 118 -6.50 24.18 -32.42
N ASN A 119 -5.53 23.81 -31.57
CA ASN A 119 -4.30 23.13 -31.97
C ASN A 119 -3.90 22.17 -30.83
N GLU A 120 -3.66 20.87 -30.96
CA GLU A 120 -3.67 19.86 -32.03
C GLU A 120 -3.81 18.52 -31.28
N ASN A 121 -4.44 17.51 -31.88
CA ASN A 121 -4.50 16.08 -31.50
C ASN A 121 -3.52 15.61 -30.37
N SER A 122 -3.68 16.05 -29.13
CA SER A 122 -2.72 15.85 -28.05
C SER A 122 -3.37 16.06 -26.68
N CYS A 123 -2.81 15.42 -25.67
CA CYS A 123 -3.26 15.57 -24.29
C CYS A 123 -2.04 15.64 -23.35
N THR A 124 -2.21 16.35 -22.23
CA THR A 124 -1.24 16.36 -21.13
C THR A 124 -1.93 15.91 -19.86
N PHE A 125 -1.26 15.06 -19.07
CA PHE A 125 -1.83 14.51 -17.85
C PHE A 125 -0.74 14.20 -16.82
N ILE A 126 -1.14 14.20 -15.55
CA ILE A 126 -0.34 13.69 -14.45
C ILE A 126 -0.85 12.29 -14.09
N TRP A 127 0.06 11.33 -13.97
CA TRP A 127 -0.27 9.95 -13.64
C TRP A 127 0.67 9.38 -12.59
N ALA A 128 0.13 8.64 -11.62
CA ALA A 128 0.93 7.83 -10.72
C ALA A 128 1.33 6.52 -11.39
N SER A 129 2.63 6.19 -11.35
CA SER A 129 3.16 4.98 -11.93
C SER A 129 4.30 4.43 -11.07
N HIS A 130 4.40 3.11 -10.96
CA HIS A 130 5.49 2.42 -10.26
C HIS A 130 6.65 2.04 -11.21
N ARG A 131 6.74 2.70 -12.38
CA ARG A 131 7.74 2.39 -13.42
C ARG A 131 9.20 2.54 -12.98
N SER A 132 9.47 3.29 -11.91
CA SER A 132 10.81 3.42 -11.30
C SER A 132 11.03 2.49 -10.09
N GLY A 133 10.16 1.50 -9.88
CA GLY A 133 10.17 0.59 -8.73
C GLY A 133 9.26 1.03 -7.59
N PHE A 134 9.05 2.34 -7.42
CA PHE A 134 8.14 2.93 -6.44
C PHE A 134 7.08 3.78 -7.12
N THR A 135 5.89 3.87 -6.51
CA THR A 135 4.79 4.72 -7.01
C THR A 135 5.22 6.19 -6.98
N HIS A 136 5.35 6.84 -8.13
CA HIS A 136 5.72 8.24 -8.28
C HIS A 136 4.84 8.97 -9.29
N LEU A 137 4.84 10.31 -9.26
CA LEU A 137 4.07 11.15 -10.18
C LEU A 137 4.87 11.48 -11.44
N TYR A 138 4.21 11.38 -12.59
CA TYR A 138 4.79 11.71 -13.89
C TYR A 138 3.85 12.67 -14.64
N LEU A 139 4.40 13.75 -15.16
CA LEU A 139 3.74 14.62 -16.13
C LEU A 139 4.06 14.09 -17.54
N ILE A 140 3.02 13.78 -18.30
CA ILE A 140 3.15 13.13 -19.61
C ILE A 140 2.37 13.93 -20.63
N GLN A 141 2.99 14.22 -21.78
CA GLN A 141 2.30 14.76 -22.94
C GLN A 141 2.38 13.77 -24.11
N CYS A 142 1.23 13.47 -24.69
CA CYS A 142 1.07 12.58 -25.84
C CYS A 142 0.39 13.33 -26.99
N SER A 143 0.69 12.94 -28.22
CA SER A 143 0.04 13.47 -29.44
C SER A 143 -0.26 12.37 -30.42
N TRP A 144 -1.36 12.48 -31.15
CA TRP A 144 -1.77 11.54 -32.18
C TRP A 144 -1.53 12.16 -33.57
N PRO A 145 -1.26 11.32 -34.59
CA PRO A 145 -1.13 11.82 -35.96
C PRO A 145 -2.44 12.50 -36.40
N LYS A 146 -2.38 13.64 -37.09
CA LYS A 146 -3.54 14.24 -37.77
C LYS A 146 -3.93 13.33 -38.95
N THR A 147 -4.65 12.24 -38.70
CA THR A 147 -5.08 11.33 -39.77
C THR A 147 -6.25 11.93 -40.54
N SER A 148 -6.00 12.35 -41.78
CA SER A 148 -7.04 12.37 -42.82
C SER A 148 -7.31 10.91 -43.20
N ILE A 149 -8.24 10.26 -42.51
CA ILE A 149 -8.69 8.91 -42.87
C ILE A 149 -9.50 9.03 -44.17
N ASN A 150 -8.82 9.00 -45.31
CA ASN A 150 -9.45 8.82 -46.62
C ASN A 150 -9.81 7.33 -46.77
N ASN A 151 -11.00 6.94 -46.33
CA ASN A 151 -11.54 5.62 -46.60
C ASN A 151 -12.03 5.54 -48.06
N ASN A 152 -11.10 5.37 -49.00
CA ASN A 152 -11.38 4.99 -50.39
C ASN A 152 -11.53 3.46 -50.53
N ASN A 153 -12.38 2.84 -49.71
CA ASN A 153 -12.79 1.45 -49.91
C ASN A 153 -14.24 1.42 -50.37
N ASN A 154 -14.42 1.57 -51.68
CA ASN A 154 -15.65 1.21 -52.36
C ASN A 154 -15.90 -0.30 -52.18
N GLY A 155 -16.99 -0.66 -51.50
CA GLY A 155 -17.75 -1.86 -51.84
C GLY A 155 -17.41 -3.18 -51.13
N ASN A 156 -17.11 -3.19 -49.83
CA ASN A 156 -17.17 -4.44 -49.06
C ASN A 156 -18.25 -4.37 -47.97
N THR A 157 -19.18 -5.32 -48.07
CA THR A 157 -20.24 -5.67 -47.13
C THR A 157 -19.74 -5.71 -45.68
N PHE A 158 -20.47 -5.07 -44.78
CA PHE A 158 -20.19 -4.99 -43.36
C PHE A 158 -20.42 -6.37 -42.70
N THR A 159 -19.34 -7.05 -42.26
CA THR A 159 -19.43 -8.27 -41.46
C THR A 159 -19.44 -7.95 -39.97
N HIS A 160 -20.11 -8.79 -39.17
CA HIS A 160 -20.30 -8.68 -37.70
C HIS A 160 -19.02 -8.58 -36.83
N GLU A 161 -17.82 -8.68 -37.43
CA GLU A 161 -16.51 -8.68 -36.77
C GLU A 161 -15.66 -7.45 -37.17
N GLN A 162 -16.17 -6.22 -37.00
CA GLN A 162 -15.30 -5.05 -37.16
C GLN A 162 -14.44 -4.85 -35.90
N THR A 163 -13.12 -4.96 -36.07
CA THR A 163 -12.15 -4.56 -35.06
C THR A 163 -11.91 -3.06 -35.16
N ALA A 164 -11.99 -2.33 -34.04
CA ALA A 164 -11.67 -0.92 -34.01
C ALA A 164 -10.20 -0.70 -34.39
N THR A 165 -9.91 0.35 -35.16
CA THR A 165 -8.53 0.69 -35.54
C THR A 165 -7.80 1.25 -34.32
N LEU A 166 -6.68 0.64 -33.92
CA LEU A 166 -5.85 1.13 -32.82
C LEU A 166 -4.91 2.24 -33.33
N ILE A 167 -5.03 3.45 -32.79
CA ILE A 167 -4.18 4.59 -33.10
C ILE A 167 -3.29 4.86 -31.89
N GLN A 168 -1.99 4.62 -32.03
CA GLN A 168 -1.03 4.84 -30.96
C GLN A 168 -0.57 6.29 -30.90
N ALA A 169 -0.59 6.87 -29.70
CA ALA A 169 -0.05 8.19 -29.45
C ALA A 169 1.48 8.17 -29.54
N LYS A 170 2.04 9.22 -30.13
CA LYS A 170 3.45 9.59 -29.97
C LYS A 170 3.61 10.35 -28.65
N GLN A 171 4.39 9.77 -27.74
CA GLN A 171 4.81 10.44 -26.52
C GLN A 171 5.74 11.62 -26.87
N ILE A 172 5.33 12.84 -26.51
CA ILE A 172 6.12 14.06 -26.72
C ILE A 172 7.19 14.15 -25.64
N PHE A 173 6.78 14.03 -24.38
CA PHE A 173 7.70 13.96 -23.25
C PHE A 173 7.09 13.19 -22.07
N VAL A 174 7.96 12.72 -21.19
CA VAL A 174 7.62 12.23 -19.84
C VAL A 174 8.56 12.90 -18.89
N ASP A 175 8.00 13.54 -17.87
CA ASP A 175 8.75 14.25 -16.86
C ASP A 175 8.39 13.72 -15.47
N GLN A 176 9.38 13.21 -14.75
CA GLN A 176 9.19 12.62 -13.44
C GLN A 176 9.15 13.74 -12.39
N LEU A 177 8.01 13.89 -11.73
CA LEU A 177 7.77 14.95 -10.74
C LEU A 177 8.26 14.56 -9.35
N THR A 178 8.27 13.27 -9.03
CA THR A 178 8.75 12.74 -7.75
C THR A 178 9.65 11.54 -7.98
N ASP A 179 10.66 11.37 -7.13
CA ASP A 179 11.63 10.29 -7.21
C ASP A 179 12.17 9.89 -5.83
N GLY A 180 12.83 8.74 -5.78
CA GLY A 180 13.49 8.19 -4.60
C GLY A 180 12.85 6.88 -4.09
N ASP A 181 13.45 6.35 -3.03
CA ASP A 181 13.07 5.06 -2.42
C ASP A 181 11.89 5.20 -1.44
N TRP A 182 10.78 5.74 -1.93
CA TRP A 182 9.53 5.97 -1.19
C TRP A 182 8.35 6.06 -2.16
N GLU A 183 7.12 5.91 -1.66
CA GLU A 183 5.91 5.92 -2.50
C GLU A 183 5.00 7.12 -2.26
N VAL A 184 4.48 7.65 -3.36
CA VAL A 184 3.23 8.42 -3.41
C VAL A 184 2.05 7.50 -3.13
N THR A 185 1.14 7.93 -2.28
CA THR A 185 -0.01 7.15 -1.81
C THR A 185 -1.31 7.96 -1.92
N GLY A 186 -2.43 7.30 -1.63
CA GLY A 186 -3.76 7.89 -1.69
C GLY A 186 -4.45 7.59 -3.02
N ASN A 187 -5.74 7.91 -3.09
CA ASN A 187 -6.58 7.62 -4.24
C ASN A 187 -6.77 8.83 -5.16
N GLN A 188 -6.24 9.99 -4.79
CA GLN A 188 -6.38 11.22 -5.56
C GLN A 188 -5.19 12.14 -5.33
N ILE A 189 -5.00 13.05 -6.28
CA ILE A 189 -4.12 14.21 -6.18
C ILE A 189 -4.95 15.46 -6.36
N TRP A 190 -4.45 16.59 -5.89
CA TRP A 190 -5.11 17.87 -6.07
C TRP A 190 -4.23 18.75 -6.94
N LEU A 191 -4.80 19.19 -8.07
CA LEU A 191 -4.11 19.96 -9.09
C LEU A 191 -4.47 21.45 -8.96
N ASP A 192 -3.46 22.29 -8.78
CA ASP A 192 -3.56 23.74 -8.85
C ASP A 192 -2.98 24.20 -10.19
N GLU A 193 -3.86 24.35 -11.19
CA GLU A 193 -3.47 24.77 -12.56
C GLU A 193 -3.07 26.23 -12.68
N ASP A 194 -3.48 27.07 -11.73
CA ASP A 194 -3.16 28.49 -11.73
C ASP A 194 -1.73 28.71 -11.22
N ASN A 195 -1.33 28.00 -10.17
CA ASN A 195 0.01 28.11 -9.58
C ASN A 195 0.97 27.01 -10.01
N LYS A 196 0.51 26.04 -10.82
CA LYS A 196 1.28 24.90 -11.34
C LYS A 196 1.86 24.00 -10.24
N PHE A 197 1.04 23.66 -9.24
CA PHE A 197 1.39 22.72 -8.18
C PHE A 197 0.48 21.50 -8.17
N VAL A 198 1.06 20.35 -7.83
CA VAL A 198 0.30 19.16 -7.46
C VAL A 198 0.52 18.85 -5.99
N TYR A 199 -0.56 18.55 -5.29
CA TYR A 199 -0.57 18.19 -3.87
C TYR A 199 -0.97 16.73 -3.73
N PHE A 200 -0.28 16.00 -2.85
CA PHE A 200 -0.43 14.55 -2.75
C PHE A 200 0.06 14.02 -1.40
N GLU A 201 -0.26 12.77 -1.11
CA GLU A 201 0.19 12.06 0.09
C GLU A 201 1.41 11.17 -0.20
N GLY A 202 2.31 10.98 0.77
CA GLY A 202 3.45 10.08 0.60
C GLY A 202 4.15 9.66 1.89
N PHE A 203 5.07 8.70 1.79
CA PHE A 203 5.85 8.14 2.90
C PHE A 203 7.35 8.50 2.84
N ARG A 204 7.69 9.64 2.24
CA ARG A 204 9.09 10.04 2.02
C ARG A 204 9.92 10.18 3.30
N GLU A 205 9.40 10.88 4.29
CA GLU A 205 10.17 11.16 5.52
C GLU A 205 10.36 9.91 6.38
N HIS A 206 9.37 9.01 6.39
CA HIS A 206 9.45 7.74 7.10
C HIS A 206 8.39 6.74 6.59
N PRO A 207 8.70 5.43 6.41
CA PRO A 207 7.74 4.44 5.88
C PRO A 207 6.51 4.19 6.78
N LEU A 208 6.55 4.65 8.04
CA LEU A 208 5.43 4.58 8.98
C LEU A 208 4.62 5.87 9.06
N LEU A 209 5.10 6.99 8.52
CA LEU A 209 4.49 8.30 8.67
C LEU A 209 4.07 8.84 7.31
N LYS A 210 2.75 8.97 7.13
CA LYS A 210 2.19 9.61 5.96
C LYS A 210 2.21 11.12 6.16
N HIS A 211 2.65 11.84 5.15
CA HIS A 211 2.67 13.30 5.11
C HIS A 211 2.04 13.83 3.82
N ILE A 212 1.67 15.11 3.85
CA ILE A 212 1.18 15.84 2.66
C ILE A 212 2.33 16.62 2.04
N TYR A 213 2.46 16.52 0.72
CA TYR A 213 3.52 17.16 -0.05
C TYR A 213 2.95 18.02 -1.16
N SER A 214 3.79 18.93 -1.67
CA SER A 214 3.57 19.62 -2.93
C SER A 214 4.81 19.61 -3.81
N VAL A 215 4.62 19.52 -5.12
CA VAL A 215 5.68 19.70 -6.12
C VAL A 215 5.16 20.54 -7.29
N SER A 216 6.03 21.37 -7.85
CA SER A 216 5.68 22.11 -9.06
C SER A 216 5.81 21.22 -10.29
N TYR A 217 4.82 21.28 -11.17
CA TYR A 217 4.89 20.67 -12.51
C TYR A 217 5.11 21.72 -13.61
N GLY A 218 5.51 22.94 -13.21
CA GLY A 218 5.97 23.97 -14.13
C GLY A 218 7.30 23.61 -14.81
N ASN A 219 7.97 24.63 -15.34
CA ASN A 219 9.25 24.46 -16.03
C ASN A 219 10.28 23.77 -15.13
N GLN A 220 11.07 22.88 -15.70
CA GLN A 220 12.04 22.09 -14.94
C GLN A 220 13.07 22.96 -14.22
N SER A 221 13.40 24.15 -14.77
CA SER A 221 14.24 25.17 -14.13
C SER A 221 13.62 25.77 -12.87
N ASP A 222 12.29 25.80 -12.77
CA ASP A 222 11.54 26.45 -11.71
C ASP A 222 10.96 25.46 -10.70
N ARG A 223 11.10 24.15 -10.97
CA ARG A 223 10.45 23.04 -10.25
C ARG A 223 10.71 23.01 -8.74
N GLY A 224 11.84 23.57 -8.29
CA GLY A 224 12.21 23.59 -6.87
C GLY A 224 12.32 22.18 -6.27
N PRO A 225 12.69 22.06 -4.98
CA PRO A 225 12.66 20.78 -4.29
C PRO A 225 11.23 20.37 -3.95
N LEU A 226 11.01 19.06 -3.77
CA LEU A 226 9.78 18.56 -3.17
C LEU A 226 9.58 19.20 -1.78
N ASN A 227 8.35 19.61 -1.51
CA ASN A 227 8.01 20.32 -0.29
C ASN A 227 7.05 19.51 0.58
N CYS A 228 7.46 19.16 1.80
CA CYS A 228 6.58 18.52 2.79
C CYS A 228 5.84 19.60 3.59
N LEU A 229 4.51 19.62 3.48
CA LEU A 229 3.65 20.66 4.05
C LEU A 229 3.33 20.44 5.53
N THR A 230 3.51 19.23 6.04
CA THR A 230 2.99 18.82 7.37
C THR A 230 4.05 18.71 8.45
N LEU A 231 5.34 18.92 8.12
CA LEU A 231 6.44 18.86 9.10
C LEU A 231 6.32 19.91 10.20
N ASP A 232 5.82 21.10 9.87
CA ASP A 232 5.78 22.26 10.77
C ASP A 232 4.41 22.46 11.44
N LEU A 233 3.48 21.51 11.30
CA LEU A 233 2.15 21.63 11.89
C LEU A 233 2.18 21.38 13.42
N PRO A 234 1.39 22.14 14.19
CA PRO A 234 1.37 22.01 15.65
C PRO A 234 0.80 20.65 16.08
N ILE A 235 1.47 20.03 17.06
CA ILE A 235 1.00 18.79 17.71
C ILE A 235 0.06 19.11 18.89
N ASP A 236 0.27 20.25 19.57
CA ASP A 236 -0.55 20.76 20.68
C ASP A 236 -0.43 22.30 20.81
N ASN A 237 -1.34 22.94 21.55
CA ASN A 237 -1.42 24.40 21.75
C ASN A 237 -0.16 25.04 22.39
N ASN A 238 0.66 24.26 23.10
CA ASN A 238 1.82 24.75 23.86
C ASN A 238 3.17 24.39 23.22
N ASP A 239 3.19 23.71 22.07
CA ASP A 239 4.43 23.17 21.51
C ASP A 239 4.92 24.02 20.33
N THR A 240 5.72 25.04 20.63
CA THR A 240 6.47 25.84 19.64
C THR A 240 7.80 25.17 19.24
N ARG A 241 8.09 23.98 19.76
CA ARG A 241 9.31 23.23 19.41
C ARG A 241 9.06 22.38 18.17
N VAL A 242 9.09 23.02 17.01
CA VAL A 242 9.29 22.30 15.74
C VAL A 242 10.58 21.46 15.87
N MET A 243 10.39 20.16 15.66
CA MET A 243 11.38 19.12 15.81
C MET A 243 12.47 19.23 14.74
N LYS A 244 13.60 19.84 15.12
CA LYS A 244 14.93 19.58 14.52
C LYS A 244 15.34 18.09 14.55
N SER A 245 14.50 17.17 15.01
CA SER A 245 14.85 15.76 15.26
C SER A 245 14.75 14.86 14.04
N ILE A 246 13.95 15.15 13.02
CA ILE A 246 13.86 14.27 11.83
C ILE A 246 15.17 14.34 11.02
N GLN A 247 15.78 15.53 10.88
CA GLN A 247 17.10 15.68 10.25
C GLN A 247 18.28 15.32 11.16
N ASN A 248 18.15 15.44 12.50
CA ASN A 248 19.25 15.14 13.44
C ASN A 248 19.27 13.70 13.96
N ALA A 249 18.17 12.93 13.84
CA ALA A 249 18.14 11.52 14.24
C ALA A 249 19.04 10.64 13.37
N HIS A 250 19.35 11.08 12.14
CA HIS A 250 20.36 10.42 11.30
C HIS A 250 21.82 10.77 11.69
N ASN A 251 22.05 11.77 12.56
CA ASN A 251 23.37 12.35 12.79
C ASN A 251 23.83 12.44 14.27
N SER A 252 23.12 11.84 15.24
CA SER A 252 23.52 11.95 16.65
C SER A 252 23.84 10.62 17.32
N SER A 253 25.12 10.47 17.67
CA SER A 253 25.63 9.44 18.59
C SER A 253 25.35 9.82 20.05
N SER A 254 24.66 8.90 20.75
CA SER A 254 24.71 8.58 22.19
C SER A 254 24.93 9.70 23.23
N SER A 255 23.98 9.82 24.16
CA SER A 255 24.29 10.22 25.55
C SER A 255 23.47 9.41 26.56
N SER A 256 24.20 8.82 27.50
CA SER A 256 23.92 7.73 28.44
C SER A 256 22.82 7.92 29.50
N LEU A 257 22.03 6.86 29.73
CA LEU A 257 21.66 6.31 31.05
C LEU A 257 21.21 4.84 30.89
N SER A 258 21.68 3.96 31.78
CA SER A 258 21.77 2.50 31.58
C SER A 258 20.42 1.75 31.50
N MET A 259 19.91 1.59 30.27
CA MET A 259 19.30 0.33 29.83
C MET A 259 20.36 -0.47 29.07
N ASN A 260 20.20 -1.80 28.98
CA ASN A 260 21.06 -2.66 28.17
C ASN A 260 21.23 -2.03 26.77
N SER A 261 22.48 -1.75 26.37
CA SER A 261 22.84 -1.06 25.11
C SER A 261 22.25 -1.72 23.85
N ASN A 262 21.75 -2.95 23.96
CA ASN A 262 21.09 -3.68 22.89
C ASN A 262 19.64 -3.23 22.59
N ILE A 263 18.92 -2.63 23.55
CA ILE A 263 17.50 -2.23 23.37
C ILE A 263 17.39 -0.94 22.55
N GLU A 264 18.27 0.05 22.79
CA GLU A 264 18.19 1.37 22.14
C GLU A 264 18.45 1.31 20.63
N CYS A 265 19.33 0.43 20.15
CA CYS A 265 19.57 0.24 18.71
C CYS A 265 18.43 -0.50 17.99
N THR A 266 17.50 -1.09 18.75
CA THR A 266 16.39 -1.91 18.21
C THR A 266 15.10 -1.11 18.08
N LEU A 267 14.93 -0.06 18.88
CA LEU A 267 13.78 0.83 18.78
C LEU A 267 13.95 1.79 17.60
N ASP A 268 12.84 2.08 16.94
CA ASP A 268 12.86 3.15 15.95
C ASP A 268 13.09 4.51 16.63
N PRO A 269 14.02 5.35 16.15
CA PRO A 269 14.37 6.60 16.81
C PRO A 269 13.23 7.63 16.81
N LEU A 270 12.24 7.52 15.93
CA LEU A 270 11.07 8.40 15.97
C LEU A 270 10.03 7.97 17.01
N PHE A 271 10.13 6.74 17.52
CA PHE A 271 9.16 6.11 18.43
C PHE A 271 9.86 5.59 19.70
N HIS A 272 10.50 6.50 20.43
CA HIS A 272 11.19 6.19 21.68
C HIS A 272 10.26 5.76 22.82
N ASN A 273 10.81 5.08 23.83
CA ASN A 273 10.06 4.70 25.03
C ASN A 273 9.53 5.95 25.77
N SER A 274 8.24 6.22 25.61
CA SER A 274 7.55 7.41 26.14
C SER A 274 7.58 7.49 27.67
N CYS A 275 7.87 6.38 28.36
CA CYS A 275 8.00 6.33 29.81
C CYS A 275 9.23 7.09 30.36
N LEU A 276 10.27 7.35 29.56
CA LEU A 276 11.51 8.01 30.04
C LEU A 276 11.68 9.46 29.56
N LEU A 277 11.06 9.84 28.43
CA LEU A 277 11.35 11.12 27.75
C LEU A 277 10.15 12.07 27.59
N MET A 278 8.92 11.66 27.93
CA MET A 278 7.68 12.46 27.75
C MET A 278 7.54 13.14 26.38
N LYS A 279 8.19 12.62 25.32
CA LYS A 279 8.02 13.13 23.96
C LYS A 279 6.85 12.38 23.30
N PRO A 280 5.86 13.09 22.74
CA PRO A 280 4.79 12.46 21.99
C PRO A 280 5.33 11.76 20.75
N TYR A 281 4.66 10.68 20.33
CA TYR A 281 4.93 10.10 19.02
C TYR A 281 4.56 11.09 17.89
N PRO A 282 5.28 11.06 16.76
CA PRO A 282 4.99 11.91 15.61
C PRO A 282 3.62 11.62 15.03
N LEU A 283 3.00 12.65 14.48
CA LEU A 283 1.72 12.53 13.78
C LEU A 283 1.93 12.00 12.36
N SER A 284 1.04 11.11 11.95
CA SER A 284 0.79 10.78 10.55
C SER A 284 -0.48 11.49 10.11
N TYR A 285 -0.52 11.93 8.85
CA TYR A 285 -1.57 12.78 8.29
C TYR A 285 -2.29 12.10 7.14
N GLU A 286 -3.57 12.41 6.96
CA GLU A 286 -4.40 12.02 5.84
C GLU A 286 -5.18 13.24 5.34
N LEU A 287 -5.17 13.46 4.03
CA LEU A 287 -5.83 14.60 3.41
C LEU A 287 -7.25 14.19 3.00
N ASN A 288 -8.23 14.64 3.80
CA ASN A 288 -9.63 14.31 3.60
C ASN A 288 -10.21 15.13 2.43
N THR A 289 -9.99 16.44 2.43
CA THR A 289 -10.39 17.30 1.31
C THR A 289 -9.50 18.53 1.18
N PHE A 290 -9.39 19.05 -0.03
CA PHE A 290 -8.69 20.29 -0.33
C PHE A 290 -9.47 21.09 -1.38
N ASN A 291 -9.85 22.31 -1.02
CA ASN A 291 -10.39 23.28 -1.96
C ASN A 291 -9.24 24.14 -2.50
N ILE A 292 -8.86 23.90 -3.75
CA ILE A 292 -7.76 24.60 -4.43
C ILE A 292 -8.03 26.11 -4.52
N GLN A 293 -9.27 26.51 -4.83
CA GLN A 293 -9.61 27.92 -5.03
C GLN A 293 -9.49 28.77 -3.76
N SER A 294 -9.87 28.22 -2.59
CA SER A 294 -9.74 28.92 -1.31
C SER A 294 -8.42 28.66 -0.59
N GLY A 295 -7.68 27.63 -1.01
CA GLY A 295 -6.49 27.15 -0.31
C GLY A 295 -6.80 26.33 0.95
N ILE A 296 -8.06 26.04 1.28
CA ILE A 296 -8.43 25.38 2.55
C ILE A 296 -8.32 23.85 2.44
N MET A 297 -7.49 23.25 3.30
CA MET A 297 -7.30 21.81 3.49
C MET A 297 -7.93 21.34 4.81
N ILE A 298 -8.55 20.16 4.78
CA ILE A 298 -8.98 19.43 5.98
C ILE A 298 -8.09 18.19 6.11
N LEU A 299 -7.34 18.13 7.22
CA LEU A 299 -6.43 17.04 7.52
C LEU A 299 -6.92 16.23 8.71
N GLU A 300 -6.95 14.92 8.56
CA GLU A 300 -6.97 14.01 9.69
C GLU A 300 -5.55 13.68 10.10
N SER A 301 -5.31 13.57 11.40
CA SER A 301 -4.00 13.21 11.92
C SER A 301 -4.15 12.31 13.13
N SER A 302 -3.20 11.42 13.35
CA SER A 302 -3.12 10.60 14.56
C SER A 302 -1.71 10.06 14.77
N SER A 303 -1.46 9.51 15.95
CA SER A 303 -0.20 8.87 16.30
C SER A 303 -0.48 7.60 17.13
N LEU A 304 0.53 6.77 17.37
CA LEU A 304 0.37 5.53 18.15
C LEU A 304 0.02 5.75 19.64
N ASP A 305 0.09 6.98 20.14
CA ASP A 305 -0.26 7.40 21.50
C ASP A 305 -1.50 8.33 21.58
N LYS A 306 -2.08 8.72 20.43
CA LYS A 306 -3.22 9.65 20.35
C LYS A 306 -4.27 9.22 19.33
N LEU A 307 -5.54 9.35 19.72
CA LEU A 307 -6.67 9.23 18.82
C LEU A 307 -6.69 10.32 17.75
N VAL A 308 -7.49 10.07 16.71
CA VAL A 308 -7.65 10.94 15.54
C VAL A 308 -8.06 12.37 15.94
N GLY A 309 -7.29 13.34 15.44
CA GLY A 309 -7.61 14.75 15.42
C GLY A 309 -7.87 15.23 13.99
N ILE A 310 -8.64 16.31 13.86
CA ILE A 310 -9.05 16.92 12.59
C ILE A 310 -8.65 18.40 12.61
N GLN A 311 -7.81 18.80 11.67
CA GLN A 311 -7.23 20.13 11.51
C GLN A 311 -7.78 20.79 10.24
N ILE A 312 -8.04 22.10 10.32
CA ILE A 312 -8.27 22.98 9.18
C ILE A 312 -6.99 23.77 8.97
N CYS A 313 -6.45 23.67 7.76
CA CYS A 313 -5.26 24.38 7.35
C CYS A 313 -5.53 25.20 6.08
N GLN A 314 -4.72 26.23 5.85
CA GLN A 314 -4.76 27.02 4.62
C GLN A 314 -3.39 26.96 3.94
N VAL A 315 -3.40 26.66 2.65
CA VAL A 315 -2.22 26.75 1.79
C VAL A 315 -2.05 28.20 1.37
N ILE A 316 -0.86 28.74 1.63
CA ILE A 316 -0.45 30.09 1.23
C ILE A 316 0.76 29.95 0.32
N ILE A 317 0.72 30.61 -0.84
CA ILE A 317 1.83 30.63 -1.78
C ILE A 317 2.53 31.97 -1.65
N GLU A 318 3.76 31.97 -1.13
CA GLU A 318 4.52 33.20 -0.97
C GLU A 318 4.97 33.75 -2.34
N ASN A 319 4.38 34.88 -2.75
CA ASN A 319 4.86 35.66 -3.89
C ASN A 319 5.95 36.62 -3.40
N ASN A 320 7.22 36.32 -3.69
CA ASN A 320 8.37 37.11 -3.27
C ASN A 320 8.52 38.48 -3.98
N GLU A 321 7.50 39.00 -4.65
CA GLU A 321 7.60 40.25 -5.43
C GLU A 321 7.67 41.54 -4.59
N ASN A 322 7.36 41.49 -3.28
CA ASN A 322 7.23 42.70 -2.45
C ASN A 322 8.42 43.09 -1.55
N ASN A 323 9.60 42.47 -1.70
CA ASN A 323 10.79 42.80 -0.89
C ASN A 323 11.98 43.32 -1.73
N ILE A 324 11.71 44.14 -2.74
CA ILE A 324 12.75 44.97 -3.38
C ILE A 324 12.72 46.36 -2.73
N ASN A 325 13.32 46.46 -1.55
CA ASN A 325 13.83 47.73 -1.06
C ASN A 325 15.17 47.47 -0.33
N ASN A 326 16.25 47.87 -1.00
CA ASN A 326 17.61 48.04 -0.48
C ASN A 326 18.33 46.79 0.05
N SER A 327 19.05 46.09 -0.82
CA SER A 327 20.51 45.93 -0.70
C SER A 327 21.06 44.99 -1.77
N THR A 328 22.23 45.34 -2.28
CA THR A 328 23.05 44.58 -3.23
C THR A 328 23.50 43.25 -2.64
N SER A 329 22.99 42.11 -3.13
CA SER A 329 23.74 40.84 -3.26
C SER A 329 22.87 39.69 -3.79
N ILE A 330 23.40 39.02 -4.83
CA ILE A 330 23.13 37.63 -5.27
C ILE A 330 21.65 37.30 -5.57
N THR A 331 21.32 37.26 -6.86
CA THR A 331 20.10 36.66 -7.42
C THR A 331 20.08 35.15 -7.13
N VAL A 332 19.60 34.77 -5.95
CA VAL A 332 19.08 33.42 -5.73
C VAL A 332 17.68 33.40 -6.33
N ASN A 333 17.46 32.64 -7.39
CA ASN A 333 16.11 32.38 -7.92
C ASN A 333 15.27 31.76 -6.79
N LYS A 334 14.47 32.57 -6.11
CA LYS A 334 13.57 32.10 -5.05
C LYS A 334 12.35 31.46 -5.71
N HIS A 335 12.31 30.14 -5.75
CA HIS A 335 11.14 29.37 -6.18
C HIS A 335 9.91 29.73 -5.33
N ARG A 336 8.72 29.80 -5.95
CA ARG A 336 7.45 29.89 -5.20
C ARG A 336 7.29 28.61 -4.38
N LYS A 337 6.91 28.75 -3.11
CA LYS A 337 6.79 27.61 -2.19
C LYS A 337 5.43 27.67 -1.48
N PRO A 338 4.56 26.66 -1.64
CA PRO A 338 3.35 26.55 -0.83
C PRO A 338 3.70 26.29 0.64
N ILE A 339 3.07 26.99 1.56
CA ILE A 339 3.22 26.81 3.00
C ILE A 339 1.85 26.48 3.57
N LEU A 340 1.81 25.57 4.52
CA LEU A 340 0.57 25.18 5.18
C LEU A 340 0.45 25.87 6.52
N GLN A 341 -0.50 26.79 6.64
CA GLN A 341 -0.81 27.49 7.88
C GLN A 341 -1.96 26.77 8.60
N HIS A 342 -1.76 26.38 9.86
CA HIS A 342 -2.85 25.88 10.69
C HIS A 342 -3.83 27.00 11.03
N ILE A 343 -5.13 26.76 10.81
CA ILE A 343 -6.21 27.72 11.08
C ILE A 343 -6.95 27.34 12.37
N ALA A 344 -7.45 26.10 12.46
CA ALA A 344 -8.28 25.66 13.57
C ALA A 344 -8.32 24.13 13.72
N TRP A 345 -8.69 23.66 14.91
CA TRP A 345 -9.03 22.26 15.15
C TRP A 345 -10.55 22.07 15.05
N LEU A 346 -11.01 21.16 14.19
CA LEU A 346 -12.39 20.64 14.24
C LEU A 346 -12.55 19.63 15.37
N ARG A 347 -11.51 18.80 15.57
CA ARG A 347 -11.43 17.84 16.67
C ARG A 347 -9.98 17.75 17.14
N LYS A 348 -9.72 18.03 18.40
CA LYS A 348 -8.38 17.86 18.97
C LYS A 348 -8.06 16.39 19.21
N HIS A 349 -6.77 16.05 19.16
CA HIS A 349 -6.29 14.75 19.60
C HIS A 349 -6.70 14.47 21.05
N VAL A 350 -7.01 13.20 21.31
CA VAL A 350 -7.24 12.70 22.67
C VAL A 350 -6.20 11.63 22.93
N TRP A 351 -5.40 11.80 23.97
CA TRP A 351 -4.47 10.78 24.42
C TRP A 351 -5.21 9.49 24.79
N HIS A 352 -4.62 8.33 24.48
CA HIS A 352 -5.25 7.05 24.78
C HIS A 352 -5.66 6.93 26.26
N TYR A 353 -4.78 7.31 27.19
CA TYR A 353 -5.07 7.22 28.63
C TYR A 353 -6.31 8.04 29.06
N ASN A 354 -6.59 9.16 28.38
CA ASN A 354 -7.79 9.97 28.63
C ASN A 354 -9.05 9.35 28.02
N ALA A 355 -8.92 8.73 26.84
CA ALA A 355 -10.06 8.15 26.13
C ALA A 355 -10.65 6.91 26.82
N PHE A 356 -9.83 6.15 27.54
CA PHE A 356 -10.24 4.89 28.17
C PHE A 356 -10.46 5.00 29.69
N ASN A 357 -10.71 6.21 30.21
CA ASN A 357 -10.96 6.46 31.64
C ASN A 357 -9.92 5.82 32.58
N GLY A 358 -8.64 5.82 32.19
CA GLY A 358 -7.55 5.21 32.95
C GLY A 358 -7.46 3.68 32.87
N PHE A 359 -8.41 2.99 32.22
CA PHE A 359 -8.30 1.56 31.93
C PHE A 359 -7.43 1.35 30.69
N TYR A 360 -6.15 1.07 30.91
CA TYR A 360 -5.19 0.90 29.82
C TYR A 360 -4.32 -0.35 30.07
N PRO A 361 -4.74 -1.53 29.58
CA PRO A 361 -4.10 -2.80 29.90
C PRO A 361 -2.71 -2.95 29.25
N THR A 362 -2.38 -2.13 28.25
CA THR A 362 -1.08 -2.10 27.57
C THR A 362 -0.61 -0.69 27.37
N ASN A 363 0.69 -0.40 27.37
CA ASN A 363 1.24 0.92 26.98
C ASN A 363 1.09 1.19 25.47
N PRO A 364 1.33 2.43 24.97
CA PRO A 364 1.50 2.64 23.52
C PRO A 364 2.58 1.67 23.01
N PRO A 365 2.45 1.14 21.78
CA PRO A 365 3.36 0.12 21.31
C PRO A 365 4.79 0.66 21.20
N LEU A 366 5.75 -0.20 21.53
CA LEU A 366 7.14 0.00 21.16
C LEU A 366 7.29 -0.32 19.68
N VAL A 367 7.89 0.59 18.90
CA VAL A 367 8.16 0.34 17.48
C VAL A 367 9.56 -0.24 17.36
N LEU A 368 9.62 -1.49 16.92
CA LEU A 368 10.85 -2.24 16.73
C LEU A 368 11.28 -2.15 15.27
N ARG A 369 12.57 -1.95 15.04
CA ARG A 369 13.24 -1.90 13.74
C ARG A 369 14.26 -3.04 13.67
N CYS A 370 14.10 -3.94 12.70
CA CYS A 370 14.97 -5.11 12.51
C CYS A 370 15.61 -5.06 11.12
N ASP A 371 16.94 -5.04 11.07
CA ASP A 371 17.71 -5.27 9.85
C ASP A 371 17.99 -6.77 9.73
N ILE A 372 17.30 -7.47 8.82
CA ILE A 372 17.33 -8.94 8.79
C ILE A 372 18.73 -9.44 8.41
N PHE A 373 19.35 -8.87 7.37
CA PHE A 373 20.59 -9.40 6.78
C PHE A 373 21.77 -9.28 7.74
N ASN A 374 21.93 -8.12 8.40
CA ASN A 374 23.01 -7.91 9.37
C ASN A 374 22.82 -8.74 10.66
N ASN A 375 21.59 -9.14 10.98
CA ASN A 375 21.31 -9.92 12.18
C ASN A 375 21.31 -11.43 11.95
N LEU A 376 21.01 -11.91 10.72
CA LEU A 376 21.06 -13.34 10.39
C LEU A 376 22.50 -13.88 10.41
N ASP A 377 23.47 -13.13 9.87
CA ASP A 377 24.90 -13.47 9.93
C ASP A 377 25.41 -13.53 11.38
N ARG A 378 24.96 -12.61 12.24
CA ARG A 378 25.26 -12.61 13.68
C ARG A 378 24.62 -13.78 14.42
N MET A 379 23.44 -14.24 14.00
CA MET A 379 22.80 -15.41 14.61
C MET A 379 23.49 -16.71 14.20
N LEU A 380 23.91 -16.84 12.94
CA LEU A 380 24.63 -18.02 12.43
C LEU A 380 26.05 -18.14 13.00
N THR A 381 26.79 -17.03 13.15
CA THR A 381 28.12 -17.03 13.79
C THR A 381 28.07 -17.37 15.29
N LEU A 382 26.97 -17.08 15.98
CA LEU A 382 26.80 -17.44 17.39
C LEU A 382 26.42 -18.92 17.59
N GLN A 383 25.71 -19.55 16.64
CA GLN A 383 25.43 -20.99 16.70
C GLN A 383 26.68 -21.84 16.48
N ASN A 384 27.61 -21.39 15.62
CA ASN A 384 28.87 -22.10 15.37
C ASN A 384 29.91 -21.98 16.50
N ASN A 385 29.68 -21.13 17.50
CA ASN A 385 30.60 -20.96 18.63
C ASN A 385 30.21 -21.76 19.89
N ASN A 386 29.06 -22.46 19.86
CA ASN A 386 28.71 -23.43 20.90
C ASN A 386 29.23 -24.82 20.49
N ASN A 387 30.55 -25.00 20.63
CA ASN A 387 31.17 -26.32 20.60
C ASN A 387 30.89 -27.03 21.92
N ASP A 388 29.76 -27.74 22.00
CA ASP A 388 29.64 -28.89 22.90
C ASP A 388 30.01 -30.14 22.11
N GLU A 389 31.25 -30.61 22.31
CA GLU A 389 31.68 -31.96 21.94
C GLU A 389 30.89 -32.98 22.77
N CYS A 390 29.82 -33.56 22.23
CA CYS A 390 29.50 -34.99 22.41
C CYS A 390 28.25 -35.44 21.65
N ILE A 391 28.40 -36.60 20.99
CA ILE A 391 27.38 -37.46 20.36
C ILE A 391 26.91 -37.03 18.95
N ASN A 392 27.82 -37.23 17.99
CA ASN A 392 27.43 -37.74 16.68
C ASN A 392 27.24 -39.25 16.82
N ASP A 393 26.02 -39.74 16.59
CA ASP A 393 25.74 -40.80 15.62
C ASP A 393 24.23 -41.07 15.59
N HIS A 394 23.68 -41.04 14.36
CA HIS A 394 22.29 -41.37 13.97
C HIS A 394 21.20 -40.29 14.00
N ILE A 395 21.41 -39.13 13.37
CA ILE A 395 20.35 -38.43 12.61
C ILE A 395 20.98 -37.77 11.37
N SER A 396 21.34 -38.57 10.36
CA SER A 396 21.75 -38.08 9.04
C SER A 396 20.81 -38.62 7.97
N SER A 397 19.60 -38.06 7.90
CA SER A 397 18.75 -38.13 6.72
C SER A 397 17.62 -37.11 6.83
N SER A 398 17.54 -36.19 5.86
CA SER A 398 16.44 -35.23 5.58
C SER A 398 16.12 -34.26 6.74
N ILE A 399 16.49 -32.98 6.70
CA ILE A 399 16.00 -31.96 5.77
C ILE A 399 17.14 -30.98 5.48
N SER A 400 17.74 -31.06 4.29
CA SER A 400 18.47 -29.92 3.73
C SER A 400 17.41 -28.93 3.23
N VAL A 401 17.14 -27.87 4.00
CA VAL A 401 16.40 -26.71 3.48
C VAL A 401 17.29 -26.09 2.41
N ALA A 402 17.03 -26.46 1.15
CA ALA A 402 17.65 -25.84 0.01
C ALA A 402 17.15 -24.39 -0.05
N TYR A 403 17.94 -23.47 0.50
CA TYR A 403 17.88 -22.07 0.08
C TYR A 403 18.01 -22.05 -1.43
N SER A 404 16.90 -21.80 -2.14
CA SER A 404 16.92 -21.75 -3.60
C SER A 404 17.92 -20.68 -4.03
N SER A 405 18.90 -21.07 -4.81
CA SER A 405 19.98 -20.28 -5.39
C SER A 405 19.52 -19.22 -6.42
N ASN A 406 18.28 -18.71 -6.30
CA ASN A 406 17.72 -17.65 -7.13
C ASN A 406 17.78 -16.26 -6.46
N TYR A 407 18.41 -16.14 -5.29
CA TYR A 407 18.60 -14.87 -4.56
C TYR A 407 19.78 -14.02 -5.05
N ILE A 408 20.41 -14.40 -6.16
CA ILE A 408 21.59 -13.70 -6.68
C ILE A 408 21.11 -12.57 -7.60
N GLU A 409 20.84 -11.39 -7.05
CA GLU A 409 21.12 -10.06 -7.65
C GLU A 409 20.65 -8.82 -6.84
N PHE A 410 20.23 -8.94 -5.58
CA PHE A 410 19.97 -7.75 -4.71
C PHE A 410 20.94 -7.71 -3.53
N SER A 411 22.24 -7.64 -3.79
CA SER A 411 23.29 -7.70 -2.77
C SER A 411 23.67 -6.36 -2.13
N ASN A 412 22.81 -5.34 -2.13
CA ASN A 412 23.14 -4.01 -1.58
C ASN A 412 22.01 -3.24 -0.85
N SER A 413 20.80 -3.78 -0.72
CA SER A 413 19.70 -3.10 -0.01
C SER A 413 19.47 -3.70 1.38
N GLN A 414 19.68 -2.92 2.44
CA GLN A 414 19.27 -3.29 3.81
C GLN A 414 17.74 -3.42 3.86
N SER A 415 17.21 -4.65 3.88
CA SER A 415 15.78 -4.86 4.13
C SER A 415 15.48 -4.70 5.61
N ILE A 416 14.72 -3.65 5.94
CA ILE A 416 14.32 -3.31 7.30
C ILE A 416 12.87 -3.75 7.51
N LEU A 417 12.64 -4.57 8.53
CA LEU A 417 11.31 -4.89 9.01
C LEU A 417 10.95 -4.01 10.20
N TYR A 418 9.70 -3.56 10.21
CA TYR A 418 9.11 -2.82 11.32
C TYR A 418 8.07 -3.68 12.02
N GLY A 419 8.08 -3.65 13.36
CA GLY A 419 7.11 -4.33 14.21
C GLY A 419 6.62 -3.41 15.32
N GLN A 420 5.44 -3.74 15.87
CA GLN A 420 4.90 -3.08 17.06
C GLN A 420 4.78 -4.09 18.18
N LEU A 421 5.35 -3.78 19.34
CA LEU A 421 5.26 -4.59 20.55
C LEU A 421 4.38 -3.89 21.59
N PHE A 422 3.22 -4.49 21.88
CA PHE A 422 2.33 -4.01 22.94
C PHE A 422 2.66 -4.71 24.25
N VAL A 423 3.04 -3.92 25.26
CA VAL A 423 3.51 -4.43 26.56
C VAL A 423 2.42 -4.24 27.62
N PRO A 424 2.11 -5.26 28.45
CA PRO A 424 1.17 -5.14 29.54
C PRO A 424 1.55 -4.01 30.51
N ASN A 425 0.56 -3.20 30.90
CA ASN A 425 0.71 -2.13 31.87
C ASN A 425 0.66 -2.69 33.30
N CYS A 426 1.70 -3.44 33.68
CA CYS A 426 1.81 -4.06 35.00
C CYS A 426 3.19 -3.82 35.63
N ASN A 427 3.26 -3.88 36.96
CA ASN A 427 4.48 -3.60 37.71
C ASN A 427 5.56 -4.65 37.37
N HIS A 428 6.54 -4.25 36.55
CA HIS A 428 7.61 -5.12 36.01
C HIS A 428 8.57 -5.68 37.09
N SER A 429 8.42 -5.26 38.35
CA SER A 429 9.17 -5.75 39.51
C SER A 429 8.97 -7.24 39.81
N ARG A 430 8.00 -7.92 39.18
CA ARG A 430 7.87 -9.39 39.24
C ARG A 430 8.78 -10.16 38.26
N LEU A 431 9.58 -9.48 37.43
CA LEU A 431 10.32 -10.10 36.31
C LEU A 431 11.86 -10.12 36.43
N LEU A 432 12.47 -9.95 37.62
CA LEU A 432 13.93 -10.15 37.82
C LEU A 432 14.26 -10.82 39.18
N PRO A 433 15.34 -11.61 39.35
CA PRO A 433 15.73 -12.82 38.59
C PRO A 433 16.06 -14.05 39.52
N VAL A 434 16.28 -15.21 38.90
CA VAL A 434 17.07 -16.40 39.36
C VAL A 434 16.45 -17.40 40.35
N SER A 435 16.13 -18.59 39.83
CA SER A 435 16.76 -19.81 40.36
C SER A 435 17.31 -20.59 39.17
N SER A 436 18.61 -20.90 39.21
CA SER A 436 19.34 -21.60 38.17
C SER A 436 19.27 -23.11 38.42
N VAL A 437 18.70 -23.85 37.48
CA VAL A 437 19.01 -25.27 37.24
C VAL A 437 18.97 -25.47 35.72
N ASP A 438 20.04 -26.00 35.13
CA ASP A 438 20.22 -26.33 33.69
C ASP A 438 20.53 -25.19 32.69
N GLY A 439 20.99 -24.02 33.13
CA GLY A 439 21.73 -23.09 32.26
C GLY A 439 20.93 -22.29 31.22
N VAL A 440 19.59 -22.40 31.16
CA VAL A 440 18.74 -21.56 30.29
C VAL A 440 17.70 -20.80 31.11
N SER A 441 17.90 -19.48 31.27
CA SER A 441 16.90 -18.59 31.89
C SER A 441 15.88 -18.12 30.85
N VAL A 442 14.59 -18.29 31.08
CA VAL A 442 13.55 -17.65 30.25
C VAL A 442 12.76 -16.65 31.10
N ALA A 443 13.03 -15.37 30.90
CA ALA A 443 12.23 -14.25 31.41
C ALA A 443 11.43 -13.67 30.22
N GLY A 444 10.11 -13.49 30.36
CA GLY A 444 9.25 -12.94 29.31
C GLY A 444 7.76 -13.22 29.51
N TYR A 445 6.90 -12.52 28.78
CA TYR A 445 5.45 -12.69 28.78
C TYR A 445 5.02 -13.70 27.70
N PRO A 446 3.94 -14.48 27.93
CA PRO A 446 3.29 -15.23 26.86
C PRO A 446 2.83 -14.24 25.78
N THR A 447 3.00 -14.62 24.51
CA THR A 447 2.88 -13.70 23.37
C THR A 447 1.84 -14.18 22.38
N LEU A 448 0.93 -13.29 21.98
CA LEU A 448 0.08 -13.48 20.81
C LEU A 448 0.72 -12.74 19.62
N HIS A 449 1.19 -13.48 18.62
CA HIS A 449 1.69 -12.94 17.37
C HIS A 449 0.52 -12.75 16.40
N PHE A 450 0.14 -11.49 16.14
CA PHE A 450 -0.93 -11.22 15.20
C PHE A 450 -0.41 -10.92 13.81
N VAL A 451 -1.03 -11.54 12.83
CA VAL A 451 -0.55 -11.50 11.46
C VAL A 451 -1.68 -11.20 10.49
N TYR A 452 -1.31 -10.50 9.42
CA TYR A 452 -2.06 -10.49 8.18
C TYR A 452 -1.14 -10.90 7.05
N GLY A 453 0.00 -10.21 6.89
CA GLY A 453 1.08 -10.61 5.98
C GLY A 453 0.62 -10.86 4.54
N GLY A 454 -0.46 -10.21 4.10
CA GLY A 454 -0.96 -10.29 2.73
C GLY A 454 -0.55 -9.06 1.90
N PRO A 455 -0.52 -9.16 0.56
CA PRO A 455 -0.10 -8.08 -0.32
C PRO A 455 -1.09 -6.91 -0.25
N GLY A 456 -0.58 -5.69 -0.37
CA GLY A 456 -1.39 -4.47 -0.33
C GLY A 456 -1.80 -3.98 1.05
N ILE A 457 -1.41 -4.68 2.13
CA ILE A 457 -1.70 -4.29 3.51
C ILE A 457 -0.41 -3.99 4.28
N GLN A 458 -0.42 -2.87 5.00
CA GLN A 458 0.61 -2.50 5.96
C GLN A 458 -0.07 -2.31 7.32
N LEU A 459 0.11 -3.27 8.24
CA LEU A 459 -0.44 -3.20 9.60
C LEU A 459 0.34 -2.23 10.49
N VAL A 460 1.67 -2.30 10.44
CA VAL A 460 2.56 -1.46 11.24
C VAL A 460 2.65 -0.08 10.59
N ARG A 461 2.04 0.91 11.24
CA ARG A 461 2.00 2.32 10.84
C ARG A 461 2.26 3.19 12.07
N GLY A 462 2.66 4.44 11.85
CA GLY A 462 2.82 5.45 12.92
C GLY A 462 1.51 6.09 13.37
N SER A 463 0.38 5.71 12.76
CA SER A 463 -0.96 6.25 13.01
C SER A 463 -1.80 5.35 13.92
N TYR A 464 -2.84 5.92 14.53
CA TYR A 464 -3.83 5.15 15.28
C TYR A 464 -4.64 4.23 14.36
N SER A 465 -4.83 2.97 14.79
CA SER A 465 -5.73 2.02 14.15
C SER A 465 -6.66 1.41 15.20
N ARG A 466 -7.96 1.65 15.06
CA ARG A 466 -8.97 1.16 16.02
C ARG A 466 -8.94 -0.36 16.13
N SER A 467 -8.84 -1.07 15.01
CA SER A 467 -8.84 -2.54 15.01
C SER A 467 -7.61 -3.08 15.72
N VAL A 468 -6.41 -2.66 15.33
CA VAL A 468 -5.14 -3.10 15.95
C VAL A 468 -5.14 -2.79 17.44
N PHE A 469 -5.57 -1.58 17.81
CA PHE A 469 -5.58 -1.15 19.19
C PHE A 469 -6.60 -1.91 20.05
N ALA A 470 -7.81 -2.16 19.52
CA ALA A 470 -8.81 -2.97 20.21
C ALA A 470 -8.32 -4.41 20.44
N HIS A 471 -7.64 -5.02 19.46
CA HIS A 471 -7.03 -6.34 19.64
C HIS A 471 -5.93 -6.31 20.71
N ALA A 472 -5.06 -5.31 20.67
CA ALA A 472 -4.02 -5.15 21.69
C ALA A 472 -4.61 -5.00 23.11
N GLN A 473 -5.69 -4.22 23.25
CA GLN A 473 -6.40 -4.05 24.53
C GLN A 473 -7.04 -5.36 25.02
N LEU A 474 -7.57 -6.18 24.11
CA LEU A 474 -8.21 -7.45 24.46
C LEU A 474 -7.19 -8.53 24.87
N PHE A 475 -6.04 -8.60 24.18
CA PHE A 475 -5.11 -9.74 24.31
C PHE A 475 -3.82 -9.44 25.09
N CYS A 476 -3.56 -8.18 25.43
CA CYS A 476 -2.47 -7.74 26.32
C CYS A 476 -1.01 -8.08 25.90
N HIS A 477 -0.78 -8.69 24.74
CA HIS A 477 0.56 -8.92 24.17
C HIS A 477 0.48 -9.10 22.65
N PHE A 478 1.33 -8.41 21.86
CA PHE A 478 1.18 -8.37 20.40
C PHE A 478 2.51 -8.06 19.67
N GLY A 479 2.87 -8.81 18.62
CA GLY A 479 4.05 -8.59 17.74
C GLY A 479 3.77 -9.00 16.27
N TYR A 480 4.57 -8.55 15.27
CA TYR A 480 4.33 -8.68 13.79
C TYR A 480 5.64 -8.72 12.92
N ALA A 481 5.67 -9.37 11.71
CA ALA A 481 6.33 -8.97 10.40
C ALA A 481 6.48 -10.04 9.23
N GLY A 482 6.06 -9.79 7.95
CA GLY A 482 6.69 -10.30 6.68
C GLY A 482 5.98 -11.31 5.72
N GLN A 483 6.37 -11.46 4.42
CA GLN A 483 5.66 -12.18 3.31
C GLN A 483 6.36 -13.39 2.61
N VAL A 484 7.61 -13.68 2.92
CA VAL A 484 8.15 -15.07 2.91
C VAL A 484 7.73 -15.68 4.25
N GLU A 485 6.40 -15.68 4.48
CA GLU A 485 5.87 -14.86 5.57
C GLU A 485 6.43 -15.28 6.92
N LEU A 486 6.32 -16.57 7.18
CA LEU A 486 6.59 -17.12 8.49
C LEU A 486 8.07 -17.11 8.84
N ASP A 487 8.99 -17.20 7.87
CA ASP A 487 10.43 -17.10 8.15
C ASP A 487 10.79 -15.70 8.65
N ASP A 488 10.31 -14.65 7.97
CA ASP A 488 10.48 -13.26 8.41
C ASP A 488 9.81 -13.02 9.76
N HIS A 489 8.58 -13.53 9.94
CA HIS A 489 7.81 -13.40 11.18
C HIS A 489 8.55 -14.10 12.33
N VAL A 490 9.10 -15.29 12.11
CA VAL A 490 9.86 -16.06 13.10
C VAL A 490 11.20 -15.41 13.39
N ALA A 491 11.92 -14.94 12.38
CA ALA A 491 13.19 -14.22 12.54
C ALA A 491 12.98 -12.93 13.35
N PHE A 492 11.96 -12.15 12.99
CA PHE A 492 11.58 -10.94 13.71
C PHE A 492 11.16 -11.25 15.14
N LEU A 493 10.34 -12.28 15.37
CA LEU A 493 9.91 -12.70 16.71
C LEU A 493 11.10 -13.08 17.59
N LYS A 494 12.03 -13.89 17.08
CA LYS A 494 13.26 -14.28 17.79
C LYS A 494 14.14 -13.07 18.08
N TYR A 495 14.28 -12.17 17.12
CA TYR A 495 15.00 -10.90 17.29
C TYR A 495 14.35 -10.03 18.37
N ALA A 496 13.03 -9.80 18.30
CA ALA A 496 12.27 -9.00 19.25
C ALA A 496 12.39 -9.59 20.67
N ALA A 497 12.32 -10.92 20.81
CA ALA A 497 12.50 -11.60 22.08
C ALA A 497 13.89 -11.37 22.67
N LYS A 498 14.93 -11.57 21.87
CA LYS A 498 16.32 -11.33 22.28
C LYS A 498 16.59 -9.86 22.61
N ALA A 499 16.08 -8.95 21.80
CA ALA A 499 16.34 -7.52 21.93
C ALA A 499 15.63 -6.93 23.14
N THR A 500 14.38 -7.33 23.40
CA THR A 500 13.56 -6.72 24.46
C THR A 500 13.63 -7.48 25.77
N GLY A 501 13.84 -8.80 25.75
CA GLY A 501 13.70 -9.67 26.91
C GLY A 501 12.25 -9.78 27.42
N LEU A 502 11.26 -9.32 26.65
CA LEU A 502 9.85 -9.27 27.06
C LEU A 502 9.01 -10.42 26.51
N ILE A 503 9.54 -11.21 25.57
CA ILE A 503 8.79 -12.26 24.88
C ILE A 503 9.31 -13.63 25.35
N ASP A 504 8.41 -14.44 25.90
CA ASP A 504 8.68 -15.85 26.19
C ASP A 504 8.40 -16.71 24.94
N LEU A 505 9.47 -17.07 24.24
CA LEU A 505 9.40 -17.90 23.02
C LEU A 505 8.81 -19.31 23.26
N SER A 506 8.76 -19.79 24.51
CA SER A 506 8.13 -21.07 24.82
C SER A 506 6.60 -21.01 24.83
N ARG A 507 6.01 -19.81 24.87
CA ARG A 507 4.56 -19.57 24.98
C ARG A 507 4.08 -18.53 23.96
N VAL A 508 4.30 -18.81 22.68
CA VAL A 508 3.83 -17.97 21.57
C VAL A 508 2.67 -18.62 20.84
N ALA A 509 1.57 -17.90 20.66
CA ALA A 509 0.46 -18.27 19.78
C ALA A 509 0.42 -17.35 18.57
N ILE A 510 -0.03 -17.83 17.40
CA ILE A 510 -0.26 -17.00 16.21
C ILE A 510 -1.76 -16.81 15.95
N MET A 511 -2.16 -15.62 15.50
CA MET A 511 -3.55 -15.30 15.18
C MET A 511 -3.64 -14.41 13.95
N GLY A 512 -4.63 -14.66 13.09
CA GLY A 512 -4.87 -13.80 11.94
C GLY A 512 -6.22 -14.04 11.27
N TYR A 513 -6.62 -13.07 10.45
CA TYR A 513 -7.86 -13.07 9.66
C TYR A 513 -7.54 -13.17 8.18
N SER A 514 -8.38 -13.86 7.39
CA SER A 514 -8.24 -13.98 5.94
C SER A 514 -6.85 -14.53 5.57
N PHE A 515 -6.00 -13.76 4.89
CA PHE A 515 -4.61 -14.14 4.62
C PHE A 515 -3.82 -14.43 5.92
N GLY A 516 -4.06 -13.67 6.98
CA GLY A 516 -3.49 -13.97 8.30
C GLY A 516 -4.00 -15.28 8.89
N GLY A 517 -5.23 -15.68 8.56
CA GLY A 517 -5.77 -17.00 8.92
C GLY A 517 -5.06 -18.13 8.17
N TYR A 518 -4.79 -17.94 6.87
CA TYR A 518 -3.95 -18.83 6.07
C TYR A 518 -2.55 -18.99 6.71
N MET A 519 -1.91 -17.87 7.08
CA MET A 519 -0.62 -17.89 7.78
C MET A 519 -0.67 -18.63 9.12
N SER A 520 -1.72 -18.42 9.93
CA SER A 520 -1.91 -19.16 11.18
C SER A 520 -1.97 -20.67 10.96
N LEU A 521 -2.63 -21.14 9.89
CA LEU A 521 -2.68 -22.55 9.55
C LEU A 521 -1.32 -23.09 9.09
N MET A 522 -0.63 -22.36 8.20
CA MET A 522 0.71 -22.73 7.76
C MET A 522 1.70 -22.79 8.94
N ALA A 523 1.60 -21.87 9.89
CA ALA A 523 2.39 -21.88 11.12
C ALA A 523 2.11 -23.10 12.00
N ALA A 524 0.83 -23.48 12.14
CA ALA A 524 0.45 -24.68 12.88
C ALA A 524 1.01 -25.97 12.27
N MET A 525 1.18 -26.00 10.95
CA MET A 525 1.63 -27.18 10.22
C MET A 525 3.14 -27.26 10.06
N LEU A 526 3.81 -26.11 9.89
CA LEU A 526 5.22 -26.05 9.50
C LEU A 526 6.13 -25.43 10.57
N TYR A 527 5.59 -24.63 11.48
CA TYR A 527 6.36 -23.88 12.49
C TYR A 527 5.83 -24.15 13.91
N HIS A 528 5.34 -25.36 14.16
CA HIS A 528 4.78 -25.77 15.44
C HIS A 528 5.83 -25.87 16.58
N ASP A 529 7.11 -25.88 16.22
CA ASP A 529 8.24 -25.75 17.14
C ASP A 529 8.36 -24.30 17.69
N VAL A 530 7.98 -23.29 16.91
CA VAL A 530 7.95 -21.88 17.33
C VAL A 530 6.61 -21.52 17.95
N TYR A 531 5.51 -21.77 17.24
CA TYR A 531 4.16 -21.41 17.69
C TYR A 531 3.50 -22.59 18.39
N LYS A 532 3.04 -22.41 19.63
CA LYS A 532 2.41 -23.48 20.43
C LYS A 532 0.90 -23.59 20.24
N ALA A 533 0.29 -22.57 19.65
CA ALA A 533 -1.11 -22.55 19.30
C ALA A 533 -1.35 -21.63 18.09
N ALA A 534 -2.44 -21.88 17.36
CA ALA A 534 -2.87 -21.05 16.24
C ALA A 534 -4.36 -20.75 16.30
N ILE A 535 -4.71 -19.52 15.94
CA ILE A 535 -6.08 -19.04 15.76
C ILE A 535 -6.23 -18.57 14.31
N ALA A 536 -6.96 -19.34 13.52
CA ALA A 536 -7.20 -19.07 12.10
C ALA A 536 -8.64 -18.60 11.89
N ILE A 537 -8.81 -17.39 11.35
CA ILE A 537 -10.14 -16.78 11.16
C ILE A 537 -10.39 -16.50 9.69
N SER A 538 -11.50 -17.03 9.14
CA SER A 538 -11.83 -17.03 7.70
C SER A 538 -10.63 -17.35 6.80
N PRO A 539 -9.88 -18.45 7.02
CA PRO A 539 -8.63 -18.72 6.31
C PRO A 539 -8.88 -19.15 4.85
N VAL A 540 -8.01 -18.70 3.94
CA VAL A 540 -7.84 -19.36 2.65
C VAL A 540 -7.06 -20.65 2.89
N VAL A 541 -7.53 -21.77 2.33
CA VAL A 541 -6.93 -23.11 2.51
C VAL A 541 -6.34 -23.64 1.21
N ASP A 542 -6.99 -23.33 0.09
CA ASP A 542 -6.65 -23.81 -1.25
C ASP A 542 -6.81 -22.65 -2.24
N TRP A 543 -5.71 -22.17 -2.80
CA TRP A 543 -5.71 -21.05 -3.74
C TRP A 543 -6.49 -21.31 -5.02
N THR A 544 -6.79 -22.57 -5.37
CA THR A 544 -7.64 -22.88 -6.54
C THR A 544 -9.11 -22.52 -6.33
N LEU A 545 -9.54 -22.36 -5.08
CA LEU A 545 -10.91 -21.98 -4.72
C LEU A 545 -11.11 -20.47 -4.59
N TYR A 546 -10.04 -19.68 -4.64
CA TYR A 546 -10.09 -18.22 -4.49
C TYR A 546 -10.18 -17.51 -5.85
N ASP A 547 -10.49 -16.21 -5.85
CA ASP A 547 -10.82 -15.51 -7.09
C ASP A 547 -9.62 -15.34 -8.05
N THR A 548 -9.93 -15.27 -9.34
CA THR A 548 -8.93 -15.13 -10.41
C THR A 548 -8.10 -13.84 -10.31
N ALA A 549 -8.70 -12.71 -9.93
CA ALA A 549 -8.05 -11.40 -9.99
C ALA A 549 -6.96 -11.29 -8.92
N TYR A 550 -7.23 -11.80 -7.72
CA TYR A 550 -6.26 -11.88 -6.66
C TYR A 550 -5.23 -12.98 -6.94
N THR A 551 -5.68 -14.20 -7.17
CA THR A 551 -4.81 -15.37 -7.17
C THR A 551 -3.86 -15.36 -8.37
N GLU A 552 -4.35 -15.07 -9.57
CA GLU A 552 -3.52 -15.08 -10.78
C GLU A 552 -2.51 -13.92 -10.81
N ARG A 553 -2.79 -12.81 -10.12
CA ARG A 553 -1.86 -11.69 -9.97
C ARG A 553 -0.59 -12.09 -9.21
N TYR A 554 -0.75 -12.84 -8.12
CA TYR A 554 0.35 -13.16 -7.20
C TYR A 554 0.98 -14.53 -7.43
N ILE A 555 0.19 -15.52 -7.87
CA ILE A 555 0.63 -16.91 -8.04
C ILE A 555 0.78 -17.28 -9.52
N GLY A 556 0.10 -16.56 -10.42
CA GLY A 556 0.00 -16.91 -11.85
C GLY A 556 -1.12 -17.92 -12.11
N LEU A 557 -1.17 -18.47 -13.33
CA LEU A 557 -2.22 -19.43 -13.71
C LEU A 557 -1.92 -20.83 -13.13
N PRO A 558 -2.93 -21.59 -12.65
CA PRO A 558 -2.72 -22.93 -12.09
C PRO A 558 -1.98 -23.90 -13.03
N LYS A 559 -2.25 -23.80 -14.33
CA LYS A 559 -1.59 -24.62 -15.36
C LYS A 559 -0.11 -24.28 -15.58
N ASP A 560 0.28 -23.04 -15.31
CA ASP A 560 1.61 -22.52 -15.61
C ASP A 560 2.50 -22.54 -14.35
N ASN A 561 1.89 -22.55 -13.15
CA ASN A 561 2.60 -22.61 -11.87
C ASN A 561 2.00 -23.63 -10.88
N PRO A 562 1.84 -24.92 -11.25
CA PRO A 562 1.18 -25.92 -10.41
C PRO A 562 1.91 -26.15 -9.07
N ASP A 563 3.23 -26.02 -9.05
CA ASP A 563 4.05 -26.18 -7.85
C ASP A 563 3.76 -25.13 -6.78
N ALA A 564 3.52 -23.87 -7.17
CA ALA A 564 3.19 -22.82 -6.20
C ALA A 564 1.79 -23.05 -5.59
N TYR A 565 0.81 -23.45 -6.40
CA TYR A 565 -0.52 -23.82 -5.90
C TYR A 565 -0.45 -25.02 -4.95
N CYS A 566 0.37 -26.03 -5.28
CA CYS A 566 0.60 -27.19 -4.40
C CYS A 566 1.27 -26.77 -3.08
N LYS A 567 2.33 -25.95 -3.14
CA LYS A 567 3.06 -25.48 -1.96
C LYS A 567 2.25 -24.55 -1.07
N GLY A 568 1.35 -23.76 -1.66
CA GLY A 568 0.43 -22.87 -0.93
C GLY A 568 -0.85 -23.56 -0.46
N ASN A 569 -1.05 -24.85 -0.74
CA ASN A 569 -2.22 -25.58 -0.30
C ASN A 569 -1.99 -26.16 1.11
N VAL A 570 -2.70 -25.61 2.08
CA VAL A 570 -2.64 -25.99 3.50
C VAL A 570 -2.90 -27.48 3.70
N MET A 571 -3.75 -28.08 2.87
CA MET A 571 -4.17 -29.49 2.97
C MET A 571 -3.00 -30.48 2.86
N ASN A 572 -1.93 -30.09 2.16
CA ASN A 572 -0.75 -30.90 1.95
C ASN A 572 0.11 -31.07 3.22
N TYR A 573 -0.07 -30.20 4.22
CA TYR A 573 0.75 -30.18 5.43
C TYR A 573 -0.02 -30.55 6.69
N VAL A 574 -1.32 -30.85 6.59
CA VAL A 574 -2.16 -31.24 7.74
C VAL A 574 -1.55 -32.38 8.56
N SER A 575 -0.92 -33.36 7.91
CA SER A 575 -0.25 -34.48 8.58
C SER A 575 0.87 -34.06 9.52
N ASN A 576 1.50 -32.91 9.27
CA ASN A 576 2.65 -32.41 10.00
C ASN A 576 2.26 -31.81 11.36
N MET A 577 1.01 -31.38 11.54
CA MET A 577 0.55 -30.80 12.80
C MET A 577 0.65 -31.83 13.95
N PRO A 578 1.25 -31.52 15.11
CA PRO A 578 1.38 -32.46 16.21
C PRO A 578 0.02 -32.87 16.81
N SER A 579 -0.25 -34.17 16.90
CA SER A 579 -1.56 -34.67 17.35
C SER A 579 -1.84 -34.55 18.85
N ASN A 580 -0.82 -34.47 19.72
CA ASN A 580 -1.01 -34.64 21.18
C ASN A 580 -0.77 -33.36 22.01
N LYS A 581 -0.38 -32.25 21.38
CA LYS A 581 0.06 -31.03 22.10
C LYS A 581 -0.32 -29.70 21.44
N TYR A 582 -0.80 -29.72 20.20
CA TYR A 582 -1.07 -28.50 19.46
C TYR A 582 -2.52 -28.04 19.66
N HIS A 583 -2.72 -26.75 19.90
CA HIS A 583 -4.06 -26.16 19.99
C HIS A 583 -4.35 -25.33 18.74
N LEU A 584 -5.25 -25.83 17.89
CA LEU A 584 -5.73 -25.14 16.71
C LEU A 584 -7.19 -24.70 16.91
N PHE A 585 -7.46 -23.41 16.78
CA PHE A 585 -8.81 -22.83 16.78
C PHE A 585 -9.11 -22.26 15.40
N ILE A 586 -10.25 -22.66 14.83
CA ILE A 586 -10.73 -22.23 13.52
C ILE A 586 -12.08 -21.53 13.69
N PHE A 587 -12.19 -20.32 13.16
CA PHE A 587 -13.42 -19.55 13.13
C PHE A 587 -13.76 -19.17 11.68
N HIS A 588 -15.00 -19.37 11.24
CA HIS A 588 -15.43 -18.94 9.90
C HIS A 588 -16.87 -18.42 9.89
N GLY A 589 -17.12 -17.40 9.07
CA GLY A 589 -18.49 -16.94 8.79
C GLY A 589 -19.21 -17.90 7.84
N GLY A 590 -20.37 -18.42 8.24
CA GLY A 590 -21.11 -19.38 7.40
C GLY A 590 -21.67 -18.78 6.10
N GLN A 591 -21.71 -17.44 5.99
CA GLN A 591 -22.17 -16.68 4.82
C GLN A 591 -21.04 -15.84 4.19
N ASP A 592 -19.78 -16.18 4.44
CA ASP A 592 -18.63 -15.47 3.87
C ASP A 592 -18.59 -15.66 2.34
N GLU A 593 -18.90 -14.59 1.61
CA GLU A 593 -18.94 -14.57 0.15
C GLU A 593 -17.56 -14.33 -0.50
N ASN A 594 -16.59 -13.90 0.30
CA ASN A 594 -15.23 -13.62 -0.16
C ASN A 594 -14.35 -14.86 0.00
N VAL A 595 -14.14 -15.31 1.24
CA VAL A 595 -13.46 -16.57 1.52
C VAL A 595 -14.52 -17.62 1.77
N HIS A 596 -14.97 -18.28 0.68
CA HIS A 596 -16.10 -19.20 0.75
C HIS A 596 -15.89 -20.29 1.82
N PHE A 597 -16.96 -20.62 2.55
CA PHE A 597 -16.91 -21.57 3.67
C PHE A 597 -16.37 -22.97 3.28
N LEU A 598 -16.42 -23.30 1.98
CA LEU A 598 -15.81 -24.51 1.41
C LEU A 598 -14.34 -24.70 1.80
N HIS A 599 -13.57 -23.62 1.97
CA HIS A 599 -12.19 -23.70 2.46
C HIS A 599 -12.12 -24.40 3.81
N THR A 600 -12.90 -23.91 4.78
CA THR A 600 -12.89 -24.46 6.14
C THR A 600 -13.56 -25.82 6.20
N SER A 601 -14.68 -26.06 5.51
CA SER A 601 -15.30 -27.39 5.53
C SER A 601 -14.35 -28.47 4.99
N SER A 602 -13.61 -28.18 3.92
CA SER A 602 -12.60 -29.11 3.36
C SER A 602 -11.46 -29.36 4.33
N LEU A 603 -10.96 -28.30 4.99
CA LEU A 603 -9.91 -28.41 6.01
C LEU A 603 -10.33 -29.29 7.19
N ILE A 604 -11.55 -29.11 7.70
CA ILE A 604 -12.08 -29.90 8.83
C ILE A 604 -12.14 -31.39 8.45
N GLU A 605 -12.67 -31.71 7.27
CA GLU A 605 -12.72 -33.09 6.78
C GLU A 605 -11.32 -33.73 6.72
N LYS A 606 -10.31 -32.97 6.26
CA LYS A 606 -8.93 -33.44 6.21
C LYS A 606 -8.28 -33.58 7.58
N LEU A 607 -8.55 -32.66 8.50
CA LEU A 607 -8.08 -32.73 9.89
C LEU A 607 -8.64 -33.98 10.57
N ASP A 608 -9.95 -34.25 10.42
CA ASP A 608 -10.62 -35.44 10.94
C ASP A 608 -10.03 -36.71 10.36
N ALA A 609 -9.86 -36.77 9.03
CA ALA A 609 -9.27 -37.92 8.34
C ALA A 609 -7.83 -38.21 8.80
N CYS A 610 -7.07 -37.18 9.18
CA CYS A 610 -5.70 -37.29 9.70
C CYS A 610 -5.61 -37.44 11.23
N GLY A 611 -6.74 -37.52 11.95
CA GLY A 611 -6.77 -37.63 13.41
C GLY A 611 -6.13 -36.44 14.12
N LYS A 612 -6.34 -35.23 13.60
CA LYS A 612 -5.74 -34.00 14.09
C LYS A 612 -6.73 -33.19 14.94
N PRO A 613 -6.47 -32.99 16.24
CA PRO A 613 -7.39 -32.28 17.12
C PRO A 613 -7.47 -30.81 16.72
N HIS A 614 -8.69 -30.27 16.75
CA HIS A 614 -8.97 -28.89 16.44
C HIS A 614 -10.26 -28.45 17.14
N HIS A 615 -10.39 -27.14 17.35
CA HIS A 615 -11.62 -26.51 17.78
C HIS A 615 -12.17 -25.69 16.62
N PHE A 616 -13.46 -25.84 16.35
CA PHE A 616 -14.11 -25.17 15.24
C PHE A 616 -15.39 -24.48 15.70
N GLN A 617 -15.56 -23.23 15.28
CA GLN A 617 -16.78 -22.46 15.49
C GLN A 617 -17.22 -21.78 14.20
N VAL A 618 -18.50 -21.94 13.86
CA VAL A 618 -19.19 -21.20 12.81
C VAL A 618 -20.12 -20.19 13.44
N ASN A 619 -20.09 -18.97 12.94
CA ASN A 619 -21.10 -17.96 13.23
C ASN A 619 -21.79 -17.54 11.93
N SER A 620 -23.08 -17.20 11.97
CA SER A 620 -23.81 -16.69 10.80
C SER A 620 -23.18 -15.42 10.23
N TYR A 621 -22.60 -14.61 11.11
CA TYR A 621 -21.75 -13.47 10.80
C TYR A 621 -20.53 -13.52 11.72
N ILE A 622 -19.32 -13.48 11.17
CA ILE A 622 -18.19 -12.96 11.93
C ILE A 622 -18.31 -11.45 11.79
N ILE A 623 -18.51 -10.74 12.90
CA ILE A 623 -18.35 -9.29 12.92
C ILE A 623 -16.87 -9.04 12.68
N MET A 624 -16.49 -8.97 11.40
CA MET A 624 -15.31 -8.23 11.01
C MET A 624 -15.59 -6.82 11.49
N ILE A 625 -14.85 -6.35 12.49
CA ILE A 625 -14.79 -4.93 12.81
C ILE A 625 -14.10 -4.30 11.59
N LYS A 626 -14.89 -4.08 10.52
CA LYS A 626 -14.49 -3.35 9.32
C LYS A 626 -14.22 -1.90 9.69
#